data_AF-A0A1X0NSA7-F1
#
_entry.id   AF-A0A1X0NSA7-F1
#
_cell.length_a   1.000
_cell.length_b   1.000
_cell.length_c   1.000
_cell.angle_alpha   90.00
_cell.angle_beta   90.00
_cell.angle_gamma   90.00
#
_symmetry.space_group_name_H-M   'P 1'
#
loop_
_entity.id
_entity.type
_entity.pdbx_description
1 polymer ?
#
loop_
_entity_poly.entity_id
_entity_poly.type
_entity_poly.pdbx_seq_one_letter_code
_entity_poly.pdbx_strand_id
1 'polypeptide(L)'
;MAGAGETWFLGGAKSGVYKTVRNRISATRPAQFGTVQEFCSKHNEKRTRQMLFNSVKMCPKCGKPCAVTLSSCNRCNASLGNVGVSETPNLFSAFILGIENSGTFPLKISIRHETESILVFDDPLALSPAHFCAIPTTDFIPDWRYLLYKPKRGLELVKSLVNACHKVLREQFLESKEWKMSVLQGAEIDTNQDILMGFNYPPSQNQLHVQYITPPLMPHQYNMHCRGQHFTFNRFFPISYVEQCLGALIEKSDPLEVDNSFLDLSIDDLVAKLDKDCGISYKDEHSMFFSRVYKLQEKLGRWTTENFEGVYQIPNNADDKKGKLLFKPLQGESFYVDEPLAIGEEKKKLQNYGRDYDENGNPSGGFYAFPKSLDEINMWC
;
A
#
# COMPACT_ATOMS: atom_id res chain seq x y z
N MET A 1 -0.76 -24.60 -7.30
CA MET A 1 -1.75 -24.31 -6.23
C MET A 1 -1.66 -22.84 -5.88
N ALA A 2 -2.76 -22.17 -5.55
CA ALA A 2 -2.80 -20.73 -5.21
C ALA A 2 -1.96 -20.31 -3.98
N GLY A 3 -1.26 -21.25 -3.34
CA GLY A 3 -0.34 -21.03 -2.23
C GLY A 3 -1.01 -20.86 -0.87
N ALA A 4 -2.32 -20.65 -0.82
CA ALA A 4 -3.08 -20.49 0.42
C ALA A 4 -4.57 -20.76 0.23
N GLY A 5 -5.26 -20.90 1.36
CA GLY A 5 -6.72 -20.90 1.50
C GLY A 5 -7.15 -20.04 2.70
N GLU A 6 -8.41 -20.13 3.13
CA GLU A 6 -8.95 -19.34 4.25
C GLU A 6 -8.26 -19.64 5.58
N THR A 7 -7.89 -20.90 5.82
CA THR A 7 -7.36 -21.39 7.10
C THR A 7 -5.90 -21.82 7.04
N TRP A 8 -5.22 -21.65 5.91
CA TRP A 8 -3.85 -22.09 5.73
C TRP A 8 -3.09 -21.32 4.65
N PHE A 9 -1.76 -21.34 4.71
CA PHE A 9 -0.89 -20.87 3.63
C PHE A 9 0.47 -21.59 3.63
N LEU A 10 1.10 -21.69 2.45
CA LEU A 10 2.48 -22.18 2.33
C LEU A 10 3.44 -21.26 3.09
N GLY A 11 4.30 -21.85 3.90
CA GLY A 11 5.17 -21.15 4.84
C GLY A 11 6.60 -21.67 4.86
N GLY A 12 7.50 -20.88 5.39
CA GLY A 12 8.93 -21.12 5.36
C GLY A 12 9.45 -21.06 3.93
N ALA A 13 9.21 -19.94 3.22
CA ALA A 13 9.79 -19.76 1.90
C ALA A 13 11.31 -20.03 1.93
N LYS A 14 11.81 -20.87 1.00
CA LYS A 14 13.23 -21.21 0.96
C LYS A 14 14.05 -20.03 0.46
N SER A 15 15.20 -19.79 1.08
CA SER A 15 16.07 -18.66 0.72
C SER A 15 16.56 -18.77 -0.73
N GLY A 16 16.57 -17.65 -1.44
CA GLY A 16 17.11 -17.55 -2.79
C GLY A 16 16.25 -18.14 -3.91
N VAL A 17 15.11 -18.77 -3.59
CA VAL A 17 14.18 -19.32 -4.60
C VAL A 17 13.48 -18.20 -5.36
N TYR A 18 12.86 -17.28 -4.64
CA TYR A 18 12.18 -16.12 -5.22
C TYR A 18 13.19 -15.01 -5.45
N LYS A 19 13.38 -14.65 -6.73
CA LYS A 19 14.35 -13.64 -7.12
C LYS A 19 13.72 -12.26 -6.97
N THR A 20 14.57 -11.29 -6.69
CA THR A 20 14.20 -9.90 -6.44
C THR A 20 14.79 -9.03 -7.53
N VAL A 21 14.15 -7.89 -7.80
CA VAL A 21 14.62 -6.95 -8.82
C VAL A 21 15.31 -5.81 -8.12
N ARG A 22 16.56 -5.53 -8.48
CA ARG A 22 17.34 -4.43 -7.87
C ARG A 22 16.64 -3.09 -8.03
N ASN A 23 16.69 -2.27 -6.99
CA ASN A 23 16.21 -0.89 -7.03
C ASN A 23 17.10 -0.01 -7.93
N ARG A 24 16.61 1.19 -8.24
CA ARG A 24 17.38 2.23 -8.94
C ARG A 24 17.54 3.40 -7.99
N ILE A 25 18.70 3.46 -7.33
CA ILE A 25 19.02 4.54 -6.39
C ILE A 25 19.85 5.59 -7.13
N SER A 26 19.28 6.77 -7.33
CA SER A 26 20.01 7.90 -7.90
C SER A 26 20.64 8.81 -6.84
N ALA A 27 19.98 9.02 -5.69
CA ALA A 27 20.52 9.79 -4.58
C ALA A 27 20.68 8.93 -3.31
N THR A 28 21.87 9.00 -2.70
CA THR A 28 22.23 8.21 -1.51
C THR A 28 22.28 9.03 -0.22
N ARG A 29 22.12 10.35 -0.30
CA ARG A 29 22.15 11.28 0.82
C ARG A 29 20.83 12.04 0.96
N PRO A 30 20.39 12.34 2.19
CA PRO A 30 19.20 13.15 2.41
C PRO A 30 19.46 14.59 1.95
N ALA A 31 18.39 15.27 1.55
CA ALA A 31 18.41 16.71 1.33
C ALA A 31 18.34 17.48 2.66
N GLN A 32 17.64 16.91 3.63
CA GLN A 32 17.41 17.48 4.96
C GLN A 32 17.90 16.49 6.02
N PHE A 33 19.01 16.81 6.67
CA PHE A 33 19.54 16.02 7.78
C PHE A 33 18.69 16.18 9.04
N GLY A 34 18.58 15.11 9.82
CA GLY A 34 17.79 15.08 11.04
C GLY A 34 16.39 14.46 10.89
N THR A 35 15.55 14.71 11.88
CA THR A 35 14.23 14.06 11.99
C THR A 35 13.10 14.91 11.41
N VAL A 36 11.96 14.27 11.11
CA VAL A 36 10.70 14.96 10.76
C VAL A 36 10.31 16.00 11.81
N GLN A 37 10.49 15.70 13.10
CA GLN A 37 10.17 16.62 14.19
C GLN A 37 11.10 17.84 14.19
N GLU A 38 12.41 17.63 14.00
CA GLU A 38 13.40 18.71 13.90
C GLU A 38 13.15 19.59 12.69
N PHE A 39 12.83 19.01 11.53
CA PHE A 39 12.43 19.76 10.35
C PHE A 39 11.19 20.62 10.65
N CYS A 40 10.15 20.02 11.22
CA CYS A 40 8.93 20.75 11.57
C CYS A 40 9.17 21.93 12.52
N SER A 41 10.10 21.79 13.48
CA SER A 41 10.43 22.86 14.44
C SER A 41 11.14 24.07 13.82
N LYS A 42 11.74 23.93 12.64
CA LYS A 42 12.52 24.97 11.95
C LYS A 42 11.72 25.73 10.89
N HIS A 43 10.54 25.24 10.52
CA HIS A 43 9.74 25.76 9.41
C HIS A 43 8.35 26.21 9.87
N ASN A 44 7.61 26.89 8.98
CA ASN A 44 6.25 27.37 9.25
C ASN A 44 5.38 26.26 9.83
N GLU A 45 4.97 26.43 11.09
CA GLU A 45 4.40 25.34 11.88
C GLU A 45 3.10 24.80 11.26
N LYS A 46 2.21 25.64 10.75
CA LYS A 46 0.88 25.17 10.30
C LYS A 46 0.97 24.34 9.03
N ARG A 47 1.59 24.86 7.97
CA ARG A 47 1.71 24.19 6.67
C ARG A 47 2.53 22.91 6.79
N THR A 48 3.67 23.01 7.49
CA THR A 48 4.58 21.87 7.68
C THR A 48 3.90 20.74 8.43
N ARG A 49 3.15 21.06 9.51
CA ARG A 49 2.45 20.03 10.28
C ARG A 49 1.35 19.32 9.47
N GLN A 50 0.59 20.07 8.68
CA GLN A 50 -0.44 19.49 7.80
C GLN A 50 0.14 18.47 6.82
N MET A 51 1.32 18.74 6.28
CA MET A 51 1.95 17.86 5.30
C MET A 51 2.69 16.68 5.94
N LEU A 52 3.39 16.91 7.06
CA LEU A 52 4.31 15.95 7.66
C LEU A 52 3.71 15.08 8.76
N PHE A 53 2.45 15.27 9.14
CA PHE A 53 1.81 14.47 10.18
C PHE A 53 0.44 13.93 9.77
N ASN A 54 0.22 12.67 10.09
CA ASN A 54 -1.06 11.99 10.02
C ASN A 54 -1.75 12.10 11.38
N SER A 55 -3.03 12.48 11.40
CA SER A 55 -3.86 12.36 12.60
C SER A 55 -4.26 10.90 12.82
N VAL A 56 -3.99 10.37 14.01
CA VAL A 56 -4.25 8.96 14.36
C VAL A 56 -4.77 8.81 15.78
N LYS A 57 -5.36 7.66 16.09
CA LYS A 57 -5.62 7.20 17.45
C LYS A 57 -4.65 6.08 17.79
N MET A 58 -3.84 6.26 18.85
CA MET A 58 -2.90 5.23 19.30
C MET A 58 -3.60 4.20 20.16
N CYS A 59 -3.69 2.96 19.68
CA CYS A 59 -4.35 1.89 20.42
C CYS A 59 -3.68 1.68 21.80
N PRO A 60 -4.40 1.83 22.92
CA PRO A 60 -3.80 1.75 24.26
C PRO A 60 -3.34 0.33 24.61
N LYS A 61 -3.87 -0.71 23.93
CA LYS A 61 -3.53 -2.11 24.18
C LYS A 61 -2.28 -2.57 23.42
N CYS A 62 -2.08 -2.10 22.18
CA CYS A 62 -1.02 -2.63 21.31
C CYS A 62 -0.14 -1.58 20.64
N GLY A 63 -0.34 -0.30 20.96
CA GLY A 63 0.45 0.81 20.42
C GLY A 63 0.26 1.07 18.93
N LYS A 64 -0.63 0.34 18.23
CA LYS A 64 -0.85 0.52 16.79
C LYS A 64 -1.50 1.88 16.50
N PRO A 65 -0.96 2.70 15.59
CA PRO A 65 -1.67 3.86 15.06
C PRO A 65 -2.87 3.40 14.23
N CYS A 66 -4.04 3.89 14.58
CA CYS A 66 -5.31 3.60 13.91
C CYS A 66 -5.87 4.89 13.32
N ALA A 67 -6.59 4.80 12.20
CA ALA A 67 -7.26 5.97 11.64
C ALA A 67 -8.25 6.56 12.65
N VAL A 68 -8.39 7.89 12.66
CA VAL A 68 -9.25 8.61 13.63
C VAL A 68 -10.71 8.19 13.58
N THR A 69 -11.17 7.72 12.42
CA THR A 69 -12.54 7.25 12.16
C THR A 69 -12.81 5.85 12.73
N LEU A 70 -11.78 5.08 13.12
CA LEU A 70 -11.98 3.75 13.66
C LEU A 70 -12.49 3.80 15.11
N SER A 71 -13.56 3.07 15.38
CA SER A 71 -14.11 2.84 16.72
C SER A 71 -13.38 1.73 17.48
N SER A 72 -12.71 0.81 16.77
CA SER A 72 -11.95 -0.30 17.32
C SER A 72 -10.64 -0.52 16.57
N CYS A 73 -9.61 -0.96 17.28
CA CYS A 73 -8.30 -1.22 16.70
C CYS A 73 -8.36 -2.40 15.73
N ASN A 74 -8.05 -2.19 14.46
CA ASN A 74 -8.01 -3.23 13.42
C ASN A 74 -6.81 -4.20 13.53
N ARG A 75 -6.20 -4.33 14.71
CA ARG A 75 -5.22 -5.39 15.02
C ARG A 75 -5.68 -6.22 16.23
N CYS A 76 -6.00 -5.57 17.34
CA CYS A 76 -6.32 -6.27 18.59
C CYS A 76 -7.79 -6.15 19.03
N ASN A 77 -8.61 -5.45 18.24
CA ASN A 77 -10.02 -5.17 18.49
C ASN A 77 -10.32 -4.39 19.78
N ALA A 78 -9.32 -3.76 20.40
CA ALA A 78 -9.56 -2.88 21.56
C ALA A 78 -10.33 -1.63 21.14
N SER A 79 -11.21 -1.13 22.01
CA SER A 79 -11.97 0.10 21.77
C SER A 79 -11.05 1.32 21.60
N LEU A 80 -11.41 2.19 20.66
CA LEU A 80 -10.76 3.47 20.35
C LEU A 80 -11.68 4.67 20.62
N GLY A 81 -12.88 4.45 21.18
CA GLY A 81 -13.88 5.50 21.37
C GLY A 81 -13.39 6.67 22.22
N ASN A 82 -12.64 6.38 23.27
CA ASN A 82 -12.10 7.38 24.22
C ASN A 82 -10.61 7.70 24.00
N VAL A 83 -10.03 7.25 22.88
CA VAL A 83 -8.62 7.48 22.58
C VAL A 83 -8.50 8.84 21.89
N GLY A 84 -7.74 9.75 22.51
CA GLY A 84 -7.44 11.06 21.94
C GLY A 84 -6.70 10.96 20.60
N VAL A 85 -6.87 11.99 19.77
CA VAL A 85 -6.12 12.10 18.51
C VAL A 85 -4.69 12.51 18.82
N SER A 86 -3.74 11.77 18.28
CA SER A 86 -2.32 12.10 18.26
C SER A 86 -1.82 12.17 16.83
N GLU A 87 -0.52 12.34 16.66
CA GLU A 87 0.11 12.43 15.35
C GLU A 87 1.16 11.34 15.14
N THR A 88 1.35 10.97 13.88
CA THR A 88 2.49 10.17 13.43
C THR A 88 3.07 10.78 12.16
N PRO A 89 4.38 10.63 11.88
CA PRO A 89 4.96 11.16 10.66
C PRO A 89 4.27 10.65 9.39
N ASN A 90 3.97 11.56 8.47
CA ASN A 90 3.60 11.27 7.09
C ASN A 90 4.87 10.99 6.28
N LEU A 91 5.18 9.71 6.14
CA LEU A 91 6.42 9.26 5.54
C LEU A 91 6.51 9.67 4.06
N PHE A 92 5.39 9.71 3.34
CA PHE A 92 5.40 10.00 1.90
C PHE A 92 5.71 11.48 1.64
N SER A 93 5.16 12.39 2.43
CA SER A 93 5.58 13.80 2.39
C SER A 93 7.03 13.97 2.81
N ALA A 94 7.49 13.25 3.84
CA ALA A 94 8.89 13.30 4.28
C ALA A 94 9.86 12.81 3.19
N PHE A 95 9.45 11.82 2.38
CA PHE A 95 10.19 11.36 1.21
C PHE A 95 10.35 12.46 0.15
N ILE A 96 9.27 13.18 -0.16
CA ILE A 96 9.27 14.29 -1.13
C ILE A 96 10.23 15.41 -0.69
N LEU A 97 10.29 15.70 0.61
CA LEU A 97 11.19 16.71 1.18
C LEU A 97 12.64 16.21 1.36
N GLY A 98 12.91 14.92 1.13
CA GLY A 98 14.24 14.33 1.30
C GLY A 98 14.75 14.33 2.75
N ILE A 99 13.87 14.14 3.73
CA ILE A 99 14.22 14.09 5.16
C ILE A 99 14.94 12.78 5.49
N GLU A 100 15.96 12.84 6.35
CA GLU A 100 16.80 11.71 6.70
C GLU A 100 16.10 10.64 7.55
N ASN A 101 15.34 11.04 8.58
CA ASN A 101 14.83 10.12 9.59
C ASN A 101 13.40 10.45 10.03
N SER A 102 12.60 9.42 10.29
CA SER A 102 11.23 9.59 10.83
C SER A 102 11.21 9.99 12.31
N GLY A 103 12.35 9.88 13.00
CA GLY A 103 12.49 9.84 14.46
C GLY A 103 12.59 8.42 15.02
N THR A 104 12.23 7.40 14.23
CA THR A 104 12.27 5.99 14.66
C THR A 104 13.07 5.08 13.73
N PHE A 105 13.20 5.45 12.45
CA PHE A 105 13.97 4.71 11.47
C PHE A 105 14.39 5.63 10.29
N PRO A 106 15.47 5.27 9.56
CA PRO A 106 15.90 6.01 8.38
C PRO A 106 14.83 6.03 7.28
N LEU A 107 14.63 7.17 6.63
CA LEU A 107 13.67 7.35 5.53
C LEU A 107 14.29 7.01 4.16
N LYS A 108 15.07 5.92 4.11
CA LYS A 108 15.58 5.38 2.85
C LYS A 108 14.49 4.59 2.14
N ILE A 109 14.34 4.86 0.85
CA ILE A 109 13.22 4.38 0.03
C ILE A 109 13.74 3.39 -1.01
N SER A 110 12.98 2.32 -1.24
CA SER A 110 13.24 1.40 -2.35
C SER A 110 12.68 1.98 -3.66
N ILE A 111 13.40 2.96 -4.23
CA ILE A 111 12.97 3.73 -5.40
C ILE A 111 13.02 2.86 -6.66
N ARG A 112 11.96 2.96 -7.47
CA ARG A 112 11.81 2.27 -8.75
C ARG A 112 11.82 3.24 -9.92
N HIS A 113 11.14 4.37 -9.79
CA HIS A 113 11.12 5.42 -10.79
C HIS A 113 10.91 6.76 -10.12
N GLU A 114 11.60 7.77 -10.60
CA GLU A 114 11.49 9.12 -10.09
C GLU A 114 11.68 10.13 -11.22
N THR A 115 10.87 11.18 -11.17
CA THR A 115 10.95 12.39 -11.99
C THR A 115 10.71 13.57 -11.08
N GLU A 116 10.75 14.80 -11.57
CA GLU A 116 10.42 15.98 -10.76
C GLU A 116 8.98 16.02 -10.24
N SER A 117 8.04 15.24 -10.80
CA SER A 117 6.61 15.29 -10.46
C SER A 117 6.02 13.96 -9.95
N ILE A 118 6.73 12.84 -10.10
CA ILE A 118 6.26 11.51 -9.72
C ILE A 118 7.38 10.74 -9.03
N LEU A 119 7.02 10.04 -7.96
CA LEU A 119 7.86 9.05 -7.29
C LEU A 119 7.12 7.71 -7.22
N VAL A 120 7.76 6.66 -7.74
CA VAL A 120 7.33 5.25 -7.65
C VAL A 120 8.36 4.47 -6.83
N PHE A 121 7.89 3.74 -5.84
CA PHE A 121 8.72 2.97 -4.92
C PHE A 121 8.00 1.69 -4.51
N ASP A 122 8.74 0.68 -4.05
CA ASP A 122 8.11 -0.52 -3.50
C ASP A 122 7.32 -0.16 -2.24
N ASP A 123 6.14 -0.77 -2.07
CA ASP A 123 5.33 -0.57 -0.87
C ASP A 123 5.99 -1.27 0.34
N PRO A 124 6.26 -0.56 1.47
CA PRO A 124 6.82 -1.17 2.68
C PRO A 124 5.93 -2.26 3.30
N LEU A 125 4.65 -2.30 2.95
CA LEU A 125 3.62 -3.27 3.31
C LEU A 125 3.16 -4.08 2.07
N ALA A 126 4.11 -4.38 1.17
CA ALA A 126 3.91 -5.19 -0.03
C ALA A 126 2.94 -6.37 0.15
N LEU A 127 1.96 -6.50 -0.75
CA LEU A 127 1.00 -7.63 -0.76
C LEU A 127 1.42 -8.72 -1.76
N SER A 128 2.25 -8.35 -2.73
CA SER A 128 2.83 -9.23 -3.75
C SER A 128 4.32 -8.95 -3.91
N PRO A 129 5.08 -9.82 -4.60
CA PRO A 129 6.49 -9.57 -4.90
C PRO A 129 6.74 -8.30 -5.74
N ALA A 130 5.72 -7.79 -6.44
CA ALA A 130 5.76 -6.54 -7.18
C ALA A 130 4.56 -5.66 -6.80
N HIS A 131 4.71 -4.93 -5.70
CA HIS A 131 3.73 -3.97 -5.17
C HIS A 131 4.40 -2.59 -5.05
N PHE A 132 3.88 -1.61 -5.79
CA PHE A 132 4.37 -0.23 -5.78
C PHE A 132 3.38 0.72 -5.14
N CYS A 133 3.92 1.76 -4.50
CA CYS A 133 3.25 3.03 -4.30
C CYS A 133 3.73 4.02 -5.37
N ALA A 134 2.80 4.75 -5.97
CA ALA A 134 3.12 5.93 -6.79
C ALA A 134 2.44 7.18 -6.23
N ILE A 135 3.24 8.23 -6.02
CA ILE A 135 2.78 9.51 -5.46
C ILE A 135 3.14 10.68 -6.37
N PRO A 136 2.31 11.74 -6.43
CA PRO A 136 2.76 13.02 -6.94
C PRO A 136 3.74 13.65 -5.96
N THR A 137 4.71 14.39 -6.49
CA THR A 137 5.73 15.07 -5.68
C THR A 137 5.63 16.59 -5.74
N THR A 138 4.89 17.14 -6.71
CA THR A 138 4.58 18.57 -6.84
C THR A 138 3.27 18.96 -6.16
N ASP A 139 2.51 17.99 -5.68
CA ASP A 139 1.18 18.19 -5.12
C ASP A 139 1.02 17.41 -3.82
N PHE A 140 0.58 18.10 -2.78
CA PHE A 140 0.11 17.49 -1.54
C PHE A 140 -1.41 17.30 -1.64
N ILE A 141 -1.83 16.04 -1.69
CA ILE A 141 -3.23 15.65 -1.85
C ILE A 141 -3.53 14.65 -0.74
N PRO A 142 -4.33 14.97 0.29
CA PRO A 142 -4.46 14.09 1.45
C PRO A 142 -5.02 12.70 1.12
N ASP A 143 -6.04 12.63 0.27
CA ASP A 143 -6.68 11.38 -0.16
C ASP A 143 -7.36 11.54 -1.55
N TRP A 144 -7.94 10.45 -2.06
CA TRP A 144 -8.52 10.43 -3.42
C TRP A 144 -9.75 11.34 -3.59
N ARG A 145 -10.46 11.70 -2.52
CA ARG A 145 -11.66 12.54 -2.61
C ARG A 145 -11.33 13.95 -3.12
N TYR A 146 -10.11 14.42 -2.83
CA TYR A 146 -9.62 15.70 -3.32
C TYR A 146 -9.50 15.75 -4.86
N LEU A 147 -9.44 14.60 -5.53
CA LEU A 147 -9.44 14.53 -6.99
C LEU A 147 -10.75 15.03 -7.59
N LEU A 148 -11.86 14.94 -6.83
CA LEU A 148 -13.20 15.30 -7.27
C LEU A 148 -13.38 16.82 -7.45
N TYR A 149 -12.58 17.66 -6.78
CA TYR A 149 -12.63 19.12 -6.96
C TYR A 149 -12.15 19.57 -8.34
N LYS A 150 -11.24 18.81 -8.93
CA LYS A 150 -10.65 19.13 -10.24
C LYS A 150 -10.67 17.86 -11.09
N PRO A 151 -11.84 17.34 -11.48
CA PRO A 151 -11.97 15.99 -12.04
C PRO A 151 -11.04 15.72 -13.22
N LYS A 152 -10.92 16.68 -14.15
CA LYS A 152 -10.00 16.60 -15.29
C LYS A 152 -8.55 16.45 -14.87
N ARG A 153 -8.05 17.37 -14.01
CA ARG A 153 -6.68 17.33 -13.48
C ARG A 153 -6.45 16.08 -12.63
N GLY A 154 -7.44 15.67 -11.85
CA GLY A 154 -7.42 14.46 -11.05
C GLY A 154 -7.27 13.21 -11.90
N LEU A 155 -8.04 13.10 -12.99
CA LEU A 155 -7.96 11.98 -13.92
C LEU A 155 -6.61 11.92 -14.65
N GLU A 156 -6.11 13.07 -15.13
CA GLU A 156 -4.78 13.18 -15.75
C GLU A 156 -3.67 12.74 -14.77
N LEU A 157 -3.77 13.14 -13.51
CA LEU A 157 -2.84 12.76 -12.47
C LEU A 157 -2.89 11.25 -12.18
N VAL A 158 -4.09 10.67 -11.97
CA VAL A 158 -4.26 9.23 -11.74
C VAL A 158 -3.63 8.41 -12.87
N LYS A 159 -3.95 8.76 -14.13
CA LYS A 159 -3.37 8.12 -15.31
C LYS A 159 -1.84 8.23 -15.33
N SER A 160 -1.29 9.38 -14.97
CA SER A 160 0.17 9.58 -14.93
C SER A 160 0.85 8.69 -13.89
N LEU A 161 0.27 8.57 -12.68
CA LEU A 161 0.78 7.69 -11.63
C LEU A 161 0.70 6.21 -12.04
N VAL A 162 -0.43 5.78 -12.62
CA VAL A 162 -0.62 4.41 -13.12
C VAL A 162 0.37 4.09 -14.25
N ASN A 163 0.54 5.01 -15.20
CA ASN A 163 1.50 4.84 -16.30
C ASN A 163 2.93 4.70 -15.80
N ALA A 164 3.32 5.46 -14.77
CA ALA A 164 4.63 5.33 -14.15
C ALA A 164 4.83 3.93 -13.51
N CYS A 165 3.82 3.39 -12.84
CA CYS A 165 3.86 2.01 -12.33
C CYS A 165 3.92 0.96 -13.45
N HIS A 166 3.13 1.10 -14.52
CA HIS A 166 3.20 0.22 -15.68
C HIS A 166 4.58 0.23 -16.33
N LYS A 167 5.22 1.41 -16.39
CA LYS A 167 6.59 1.54 -16.89
C LYS A 167 7.57 0.75 -16.03
N VAL A 168 7.52 0.91 -14.70
CA VAL A 168 8.35 0.15 -13.76
C VAL A 168 8.14 -1.36 -13.91
N LEU A 169 6.90 -1.82 -13.94
CA LEU A 169 6.60 -3.25 -14.09
C LEU A 169 7.22 -3.81 -15.38
N ARG A 170 7.02 -3.12 -16.51
CA ARG A 170 7.52 -3.57 -17.82
C ARG A 170 9.05 -3.57 -17.87
N GLU A 171 9.69 -2.43 -17.56
CA GLU A 171 11.13 -2.21 -17.76
C GLU A 171 12.03 -2.80 -16.67
N GLN A 172 11.47 -3.32 -15.58
CA GLN A 172 12.30 -3.84 -14.47
C GLN A 172 11.93 -5.28 -14.11
N PHE A 173 10.65 -5.57 -13.97
CA PHE A 173 10.18 -6.87 -13.50
C PHE A 173 9.93 -7.83 -14.65
N LEU A 174 9.15 -7.41 -15.67
CA LEU A 174 8.83 -8.27 -16.80
C LEU A 174 10.02 -8.46 -17.76
N GLU A 175 11.00 -7.57 -17.75
CA GLU A 175 12.29 -7.77 -18.42
C GLU A 175 13.22 -8.74 -17.66
N SER A 176 13.07 -8.87 -16.34
CA SER A 176 13.87 -9.79 -15.53
C SER A 176 13.41 -11.24 -15.72
N LYS A 177 14.16 -12.01 -16.52
CA LYS A 177 13.91 -13.45 -16.71
C LYS A 177 13.91 -14.21 -15.39
N GLU A 178 14.85 -13.89 -14.50
CA GLU A 178 14.99 -14.53 -13.20
C GLU A 178 13.78 -14.30 -12.29
N TRP A 179 13.30 -13.06 -12.23
CA TRP A 179 12.09 -12.72 -11.46
C TRP A 179 10.86 -13.39 -12.06
N LYS A 180 10.65 -13.29 -13.38
CA LYS A 180 9.52 -13.93 -14.06
C LYS A 180 9.49 -15.43 -13.85
N MET A 181 10.63 -16.11 -13.98
CA MET A 181 10.67 -17.56 -13.80
C MET A 181 10.44 -17.97 -12.35
N SER A 182 10.95 -17.22 -11.38
CA SER A 182 10.78 -17.57 -9.96
C SER A 182 9.40 -17.20 -9.39
N VAL A 183 8.79 -16.09 -9.82
CA VAL A 183 7.51 -15.59 -9.29
C VAL A 183 6.32 -16.02 -10.16
N LEU A 184 6.41 -15.83 -11.49
CA LEU A 184 5.32 -16.13 -12.42
C LEU A 184 5.41 -17.53 -13.02
N GLN A 185 6.56 -18.19 -12.90
CA GLN A 185 6.83 -19.50 -13.49
C GLN A 185 6.43 -19.58 -14.98
N GLY A 186 6.81 -18.55 -15.73
CA GLY A 186 6.52 -18.44 -17.16
C GLY A 186 5.08 -18.07 -17.50
N ALA A 187 4.24 -17.71 -16.52
CA ALA A 187 2.95 -17.10 -16.81
C ALA A 187 3.14 -15.68 -17.39
N GLU A 188 2.35 -15.35 -18.41
CA GLU A 188 2.30 -14.02 -19.00
C GLU A 188 1.28 -13.14 -18.26
N ILE A 189 1.60 -11.84 -18.18
CA ILE A 189 0.78 -10.81 -17.54
C ILE A 189 0.35 -9.82 -18.62
N ASP A 190 -0.96 -9.62 -18.76
CA ASP A 190 -1.52 -8.46 -19.45
C ASP A 190 -1.53 -7.27 -18.47
N THR A 191 -0.66 -6.30 -18.67
CA THR A 191 -0.54 -5.15 -17.76
C THR A 191 -1.81 -4.32 -17.67
N ASN A 192 -2.74 -4.41 -18.63
CA ASN A 192 -4.01 -3.69 -18.58
C ASN A 192 -5.08 -4.44 -17.78
N GLN A 193 -5.02 -5.78 -17.74
CA GLN A 193 -6.07 -6.64 -17.20
C GLN A 193 -5.67 -7.46 -15.98
N ASP A 194 -4.38 -7.60 -15.71
CA ASP A 194 -3.87 -8.49 -14.66
C ASP A 194 -3.29 -7.74 -13.46
N ILE A 195 -3.59 -6.45 -13.31
CA ILE A 195 -3.09 -5.62 -12.21
C ILE A 195 -4.23 -5.21 -11.27
N LEU A 196 -3.99 -5.32 -9.98
CA LEU A 196 -4.89 -4.84 -8.93
C LEU A 196 -4.47 -3.43 -8.53
N MET A 197 -5.34 -2.44 -8.72
CA MET A 197 -5.04 -1.05 -8.42
C MET A 197 -6.17 -0.35 -7.68
N GLY A 198 -5.81 0.54 -6.76
CA GLY A 198 -6.78 1.36 -6.05
C GLY A 198 -6.16 2.35 -5.07
N PHE A 199 -7.04 3.01 -4.32
CA PHE A 199 -6.71 3.91 -3.23
C PHE A 199 -7.27 3.36 -1.91
N ASN A 200 -6.55 3.57 -0.81
CA ASN A 200 -7.10 3.34 0.52
C ASN A 200 -7.78 4.61 1.06
N TYR A 201 -8.87 4.44 1.79
CA TYR A 201 -9.54 5.48 2.56
C TYR A 201 -9.91 4.98 3.97
N PRO A 202 -9.63 5.77 5.02
CA PRO A 202 -8.62 6.82 5.01
C PRO A 202 -7.25 6.23 4.66
N PRO A 203 -6.36 6.99 4.01
CA PRO A 203 -5.03 6.50 3.69
C PRO A 203 -4.20 6.38 4.97
N SER A 204 -3.21 5.47 4.97
CA SER A 204 -2.29 5.32 6.11
C SER A 204 -1.22 6.42 6.16
N GLN A 205 -1.03 7.12 5.04
CA GLN A 205 -0.16 8.28 4.86
C GLN A 205 -1.00 9.34 4.17
N ASN A 206 -1.11 10.55 4.73
CA ASN A 206 -1.91 11.67 4.22
C ASN A 206 -1.27 12.26 2.95
N GLN A 207 -1.05 11.44 1.94
CA GLN A 207 -0.54 11.77 0.63
C GLN A 207 -1.12 10.75 -0.33
N LEU A 208 -1.78 11.23 -1.38
CA LEU A 208 -2.40 10.42 -2.41
C LEU A 208 -1.36 9.47 -2.98
N HIS A 209 -1.69 8.18 -2.94
CA HIS A 209 -0.82 7.15 -3.46
C HIS A 209 -1.64 6.05 -4.13
N VAL A 210 -1.28 5.72 -5.35
CA VAL A 210 -1.80 4.53 -6.03
C VAL A 210 -1.17 3.30 -5.39
N GLN A 211 -2.00 2.37 -4.93
CA GLN A 211 -1.57 1.01 -4.59
C GLN A 211 -1.57 0.19 -5.88
N TYR A 212 -0.41 -0.11 -6.44
CA TYR A 212 -0.26 -0.87 -7.68
C TYR A 212 0.28 -2.27 -7.37
N ILE A 213 -0.59 -3.28 -7.41
CA ILE A 213 -0.29 -4.63 -6.95
C ILE A 213 -0.32 -5.57 -8.14
N THR A 214 0.84 -6.12 -8.48
CA THR A 214 0.98 -7.15 -9.52
C THR A 214 0.83 -8.53 -8.87
N PRO A 215 -0.20 -9.33 -9.18
CA PRO A 215 -0.34 -10.69 -8.65
C PRO A 215 0.79 -11.61 -9.16
N PRO A 216 1.00 -12.76 -8.51
CA PRO A 216 0.21 -13.29 -7.40
C PRO A 216 0.44 -12.56 -6.08
N LEU A 217 -0.58 -12.53 -5.22
CA LEU A 217 -0.38 -12.17 -3.82
C LEU A 217 0.50 -13.23 -3.15
N MET A 218 1.36 -12.79 -2.22
CA MET A 218 2.16 -13.69 -1.40
C MET A 218 1.23 -14.61 -0.58
N PRO A 219 1.61 -15.87 -0.28
CA PRO A 219 0.71 -16.83 0.37
C PRO A 219 0.00 -16.31 1.62
N HIS A 220 0.74 -15.68 2.53
CA HIS A 220 0.17 -15.11 3.75
C HIS A 220 -0.79 -13.93 3.48
N GLN A 221 -0.52 -13.12 2.44
CA GLN A 221 -1.39 -12.00 2.04
C GLN A 221 -2.65 -12.51 1.35
N TYR A 222 -2.55 -13.58 0.54
CA TYR A 222 -3.73 -14.21 -0.03
C TYR A 222 -4.62 -14.85 1.06
N ASN A 223 -4.03 -15.52 2.06
CA ASN A 223 -4.78 -15.98 3.24
C ASN A 223 -5.52 -14.83 3.94
N MET A 224 -4.85 -13.71 4.18
CA MET A 224 -5.45 -12.51 4.78
C MET A 224 -6.58 -11.93 3.90
N HIS A 225 -6.44 -11.97 2.57
CA HIS A 225 -7.50 -11.58 1.64
C HIS A 225 -8.72 -12.51 1.77
N CYS A 226 -8.52 -13.83 1.78
CA CYS A 226 -9.60 -14.80 1.98
C CYS A 226 -10.32 -14.61 3.34
N ARG A 227 -9.64 -14.02 4.33
CA ARG A 227 -10.21 -13.66 5.65
C ARG A 227 -10.83 -12.25 5.69
N GLY A 228 -10.98 -11.58 4.54
CA GLY A 228 -11.57 -10.25 4.43
C GLY A 228 -10.70 -9.10 4.95
N GLN A 229 -9.39 -9.32 5.16
CA GLN A 229 -8.50 -8.30 5.74
C GLN A 229 -7.89 -7.35 4.71
N HIS A 230 -7.94 -7.71 3.42
CA HIS A 230 -7.50 -6.85 2.32
C HIS A 230 -8.67 -6.39 1.48
N PHE A 231 -8.50 -5.23 0.86
CA PHE A 231 -9.47 -4.65 -0.06
C PHE A 231 -10.86 -4.52 0.56
N THR A 232 -10.94 -4.16 1.84
CA THR A 232 -12.22 -4.06 2.56
C THR A 232 -13.14 -3.02 1.91
N PHE A 233 -14.43 -3.36 1.80
CA PHE A 233 -15.47 -2.44 1.33
C PHE A 233 -15.48 -1.13 2.14
N ASN A 234 -15.74 0.00 1.48
CA ASN A 234 -15.63 1.37 2.01
C ASN A 234 -14.22 1.80 2.46
N ARG A 235 -13.22 0.93 2.31
CA ARG A 235 -11.82 1.22 2.64
C ARG A 235 -10.93 1.20 1.41
N PHE A 236 -11.19 0.31 0.46
CA PHE A 236 -10.42 0.22 -0.77
C PHE A 236 -11.28 0.63 -1.95
N PHE A 237 -10.79 1.61 -2.70
CA PHE A 237 -11.47 2.20 -3.85
C PHE A 237 -10.72 1.78 -5.11
N PRO A 238 -11.25 0.82 -5.90
CA PRO A 238 -10.64 0.42 -7.16
C PRO A 238 -10.40 1.62 -8.07
N ILE A 239 -9.27 1.63 -8.80
CA ILE A 239 -8.99 2.73 -9.75
C ILE A 239 -10.11 2.89 -10.77
N SER A 240 -10.70 1.78 -11.25
CA SER A 240 -11.81 1.80 -12.20
C SER A 240 -13.01 2.62 -11.71
N TYR A 241 -13.37 2.51 -10.43
CA TYR A 241 -14.44 3.31 -9.83
C TYR A 241 -14.09 4.79 -9.81
N VAL A 242 -12.87 5.13 -9.36
CA VAL A 242 -12.41 6.53 -9.25
C VAL A 242 -12.30 7.18 -10.63
N GLU A 243 -11.73 6.50 -11.62
CA GLU A 243 -11.62 7.01 -12.99
C GLU A 243 -12.98 7.21 -13.66
N GLN A 244 -13.92 6.27 -13.47
CA GLN A 244 -15.28 6.42 -13.99
C GLN A 244 -16.00 7.60 -13.33
N CYS A 245 -15.86 7.78 -12.01
CA CYS A 245 -16.43 8.94 -11.32
C CYS A 245 -15.84 10.24 -11.88
N LEU A 246 -14.52 10.36 -11.95
CA LEU A 246 -13.87 11.55 -12.50
C LEU A 246 -14.30 11.82 -13.96
N GLY A 247 -14.39 10.77 -14.78
CA GLY A 247 -14.87 10.86 -16.15
C GLY A 247 -16.31 11.38 -16.25
N ALA A 248 -17.24 10.78 -15.49
CA ALA A 248 -18.63 11.20 -15.47
C ALA A 248 -18.79 12.66 -15.00
N LEU A 249 -17.97 13.10 -14.03
CA LEU A 249 -17.95 14.48 -13.55
C LEU A 249 -17.45 15.49 -14.58
N ILE A 250 -16.52 15.10 -15.46
CA ILE A 250 -16.00 15.95 -16.55
C ILE A 250 -17.09 16.25 -17.58
N GLU A 251 -17.94 15.26 -17.88
CA GLU A 251 -18.99 15.37 -18.91
C GLU A 251 -20.23 16.14 -18.43
N LYS A 252 -20.31 16.50 -17.13
CA LYS A 252 -21.43 17.29 -16.63
C LYS A 252 -21.36 18.73 -17.11
N SER A 253 -22.48 19.20 -17.67
CA SER A 253 -22.66 20.58 -18.11
C SER A 253 -22.66 21.59 -16.96
N ASP A 254 -23.21 21.18 -15.80
CA ASP A 254 -23.01 21.86 -14.53
C ASP A 254 -21.96 21.08 -13.74
N PRO A 255 -20.75 21.63 -13.50
CA PRO A 255 -19.82 20.99 -12.59
C PRO A 255 -20.57 20.80 -11.28
N LEU A 256 -20.49 19.60 -10.68
CA LEU A 256 -20.93 19.45 -9.30
C LEU A 256 -20.30 20.61 -8.54
N GLU A 257 -21.11 21.35 -7.79
CA GLU A 257 -20.60 22.22 -6.74
C GLU A 257 -19.96 21.29 -5.72
N VAL A 258 -18.76 20.79 -6.06
CA VAL A 258 -17.83 20.19 -5.14
C VAL A 258 -17.29 21.36 -4.35
N ASP A 259 -18.15 21.90 -3.48
CA ASP A 259 -17.73 22.83 -2.47
C ASP A 259 -17.04 22.03 -1.35
N ASN A 260 -16.47 22.77 -0.38
CA ASN A 260 -15.72 22.14 0.69
C ASN A 260 -16.55 21.14 1.53
N SER A 261 -17.88 21.19 1.47
CA SER A 261 -18.77 20.30 2.21
C SER A 261 -18.70 18.85 1.71
N PHE A 262 -18.19 18.60 0.50
CA PHE A 262 -17.98 17.24 -0.01
C PHE A 262 -16.99 16.43 0.83
N LEU A 263 -15.97 17.09 1.39
CA LEU A 263 -14.99 16.43 2.26
C LEU A 263 -15.53 16.18 3.67
N ASP A 264 -16.59 16.90 4.05
CA ASP A 264 -17.28 16.74 5.33
C ASP A 264 -18.28 15.57 5.32
N LEU A 265 -18.65 15.08 4.14
CA LEU A 265 -19.49 13.88 4.02
C LEU A 265 -18.81 12.66 4.61
N SER A 266 -19.60 11.81 5.26
CA SER A 266 -19.18 10.45 5.58
C SER A 266 -18.82 9.72 4.28
N ILE A 267 -17.99 8.68 4.36
CA ILE A 267 -17.62 7.93 3.16
C ILE A 267 -18.82 7.25 2.51
N ASP A 268 -19.80 6.81 3.32
CA ASP A 268 -21.03 6.19 2.83
C ASP A 268 -21.89 7.21 2.07
N ASP A 269 -22.05 8.42 2.61
CA ASP A 269 -22.82 9.49 1.97
C ASP A 269 -22.15 9.98 0.68
N LEU A 270 -20.82 10.09 0.70
CA LEU A 270 -20.04 10.44 -0.49
C LEU A 270 -20.20 9.39 -1.59
N VAL A 271 -20.09 8.10 -1.25
CA VAL A 271 -20.31 7.01 -2.20
C VAL A 271 -21.73 7.03 -2.74
N ALA A 272 -22.75 7.14 -1.87
CA ALA A 272 -24.13 7.19 -2.31
C ALA A 272 -24.41 8.38 -3.26
N LYS A 273 -23.80 9.53 -2.98
CA LYS A 273 -23.88 10.71 -3.84
C LYS A 273 -23.20 10.47 -5.18
N LEU A 274 -21.97 9.95 -5.20
CA LEU A 274 -21.24 9.65 -6.44
C LEU A 274 -21.94 8.59 -7.28
N ASP A 275 -22.43 7.52 -6.67
CA ASP A 275 -23.15 6.44 -7.36
C ASP A 275 -24.37 7.01 -8.11
N LYS A 276 -25.16 7.84 -7.40
CA LYS A 276 -26.32 8.54 -7.99
C LYS A 276 -25.91 9.54 -9.08
N ASP A 277 -24.94 10.38 -8.78
CA ASP A 277 -24.59 11.53 -9.62
C ASP A 277 -23.80 11.11 -10.87
N CYS A 278 -23.03 10.04 -10.80
CA CYS A 278 -22.21 9.54 -11.90
C CYS A 278 -22.84 8.32 -12.61
N GLY A 279 -23.89 7.72 -12.07
CA GLY A 279 -24.50 6.52 -12.63
C GLY A 279 -23.62 5.28 -12.52
N ILE A 280 -22.83 5.20 -11.45
CA ILE A 280 -21.86 4.12 -11.17
C ILE A 280 -22.31 3.40 -9.89
N SER A 281 -21.93 2.14 -9.70
CA SER A 281 -22.10 1.48 -8.40
C SER A 281 -20.76 1.10 -7.81
N TYR A 282 -20.38 1.75 -6.70
CA TYR A 282 -19.18 1.36 -5.95
C TYR A 282 -19.26 -0.10 -5.49
N LYS A 283 -20.45 -0.56 -5.09
CA LYS A 283 -20.67 -1.96 -4.69
C LYS A 283 -20.33 -2.94 -5.81
N ASP A 284 -20.77 -2.66 -7.02
CA ASP A 284 -20.52 -3.53 -8.16
C ASP A 284 -19.04 -3.50 -8.58
N GLU A 285 -18.45 -2.31 -8.67
CA GLU A 285 -17.01 -2.12 -8.97
C GLU A 285 -16.12 -2.82 -7.94
N HIS A 286 -16.45 -2.68 -6.66
CA HIS A 286 -15.72 -3.35 -5.58
C HIS A 286 -15.88 -4.86 -5.64
N SER A 287 -17.10 -5.36 -5.87
CA SER A 287 -17.37 -6.81 -5.99
C SER A 287 -16.66 -7.42 -7.20
N MET A 288 -16.61 -6.70 -8.32
CA MET A 288 -15.86 -7.08 -9.52
C MET A 288 -14.36 -7.11 -9.24
N PHE A 289 -13.82 -6.08 -8.57
CA PHE A 289 -12.44 -6.05 -8.15
C PHE A 289 -12.10 -7.23 -7.22
N PHE A 290 -12.93 -7.48 -6.21
CA PHE A 290 -12.71 -8.56 -5.24
C PHE A 290 -12.70 -9.93 -5.94
N SER A 291 -13.65 -10.18 -6.85
CA SER A 291 -13.68 -11.39 -7.68
C SER A 291 -12.47 -11.52 -8.59
N ARG A 292 -11.95 -10.40 -9.11
CA ARG A 292 -10.74 -10.37 -9.95
C ARG A 292 -9.50 -10.79 -9.16
N VAL A 293 -9.41 -10.49 -7.86
CA VAL A 293 -8.30 -10.99 -7.01
C VAL A 293 -8.22 -12.51 -7.05
N TYR A 294 -9.34 -13.22 -6.86
CA TYR A 294 -9.39 -14.69 -6.93
C TYR A 294 -8.97 -15.21 -8.31
N LYS A 295 -9.53 -14.65 -9.39
CA LYS A 295 -9.21 -15.06 -10.76
C LYS A 295 -7.72 -14.89 -11.07
N LEU A 296 -7.14 -13.77 -10.65
CA LEU A 296 -5.71 -13.51 -10.87
C LEU A 296 -4.83 -14.38 -9.99
N GLN A 297 -5.23 -14.70 -8.76
CA GLN A 297 -4.51 -15.66 -7.94
C GLN A 297 -4.56 -17.07 -8.54
N GLU A 298 -5.70 -17.50 -9.08
CA GLU A 298 -5.80 -18.79 -9.77
C GLU A 298 -4.92 -18.83 -11.02
N LYS A 299 -4.93 -17.76 -11.81
CA LYS A 299 -4.14 -17.62 -13.04
C LYS A 299 -2.63 -17.58 -12.79
N LEU A 300 -2.19 -16.77 -11.82
CA LEU A 300 -0.79 -16.38 -11.63
C LEU A 300 -0.16 -16.97 -10.36
N GLY A 301 -0.95 -17.44 -9.40
CA GLY A 301 -0.52 -18.00 -8.11
C GLY A 301 0.00 -19.42 -8.25
N ARG A 302 1.20 -19.57 -8.82
CA ARG A 302 1.87 -20.86 -9.02
C ARG A 302 2.79 -21.25 -7.86
N TRP A 303 2.37 -21.00 -6.62
CA TRP A 303 3.18 -21.37 -5.45
C TRP A 303 3.24 -22.90 -5.31
N THR A 304 4.44 -23.46 -5.16
CA THR A 304 4.66 -24.92 -5.09
C THR A 304 5.33 -25.33 -3.79
N THR A 305 4.99 -26.51 -3.28
CA THR A 305 5.49 -27.03 -1.99
C THR A 305 7.01 -27.18 -1.96
N GLU A 306 7.65 -27.40 -3.10
CA GLU A 306 9.10 -27.58 -3.22
C GLU A 306 9.87 -26.31 -2.83
N ASN A 307 9.22 -25.14 -2.93
CA ASN A 307 9.79 -23.84 -2.64
C ASN A 307 9.57 -23.38 -1.19
N PHE A 308 8.92 -24.21 -0.37
CA PHE A 308 8.55 -23.90 1.01
C PHE A 308 8.97 -25.04 1.95
N GLU A 309 9.07 -24.74 3.23
CA GLU A 309 9.44 -25.70 4.28
C GLU A 309 8.21 -26.35 4.92
N GLY A 310 7.02 -25.78 4.76
CA GLY A 310 5.80 -26.30 5.37
C GLY A 310 4.54 -25.50 5.05
N VAL A 311 3.55 -25.69 5.91
CA VAL A 311 2.25 -25.01 5.85
C VAL A 311 1.94 -24.41 7.21
N TYR A 312 1.59 -23.12 7.24
CA TYR A 312 0.93 -22.52 8.40
C TYR A 312 -0.57 -22.80 8.35
N GLN A 313 -1.14 -23.16 9.49
CA GLN A 313 -2.58 -23.34 9.67
C GLN A 313 -3.08 -22.45 10.80
N ILE A 314 -4.27 -21.88 10.60
CA ILE A 314 -5.00 -21.15 11.63
C ILE A 314 -5.65 -22.20 12.54
N PRO A 315 -5.32 -22.24 13.84
CA PRO A 315 -5.92 -23.22 14.74
C PRO A 315 -7.41 -22.95 14.93
N ASN A 316 -8.22 -24.02 14.96
CA ASN A 316 -9.65 -23.92 15.24
C ASN A 316 -9.87 -23.47 16.69
N ASN A 317 -10.41 -22.26 16.87
CA ASN A 317 -11.05 -21.71 18.08
C ASN A 317 -10.62 -22.33 19.43
N ALA A 318 -9.35 -22.16 19.79
CA ALA A 318 -8.89 -22.36 21.15
C ALA A 318 -8.37 -21.02 21.67
N ASP A 319 -8.99 -20.50 22.74
CA ASP A 319 -8.71 -19.16 23.28
C ASP A 319 -7.23 -19.00 23.69
N ASP A 320 -6.57 -20.10 24.08
CA ASP A 320 -5.14 -20.18 24.40
C ASP A 320 -4.21 -20.01 23.18
N LYS A 321 -4.75 -20.13 21.96
CA LYS A 321 -4.00 -20.07 20.68
C LYS A 321 -4.33 -18.84 19.85
N LYS A 322 -5.07 -17.88 20.41
CA LYS A 322 -5.40 -16.63 19.72
C LYS A 322 -4.14 -15.86 19.33
N GLY A 323 -4.01 -15.53 18.04
CA GLY A 323 -2.84 -14.83 17.50
C GLY A 323 -1.63 -15.73 17.20
N LYS A 324 -1.80 -17.06 17.26
CA LYS A 324 -0.78 -18.05 16.88
C LYS A 324 -1.20 -18.83 15.64
N LEU A 325 -0.21 -19.32 14.90
CA LEU A 325 -0.35 -20.23 13.77
C LEU A 325 0.30 -21.57 14.13
N LEU A 326 -0.29 -22.67 13.69
CA LEU A 326 0.33 -23.99 13.73
C LEU A 326 1.17 -24.18 12.46
N PHE A 327 2.49 -24.19 12.58
CA PHE A 327 3.37 -24.55 11.48
C PHE A 327 3.52 -26.07 11.40
N LYS A 328 3.22 -26.61 10.23
CA LYS A 328 3.40 -28.01 9.87
C LYS A 328 4.53 -28.11 8.85
N PRO A 329 5.78 -28.41 9.27
CA PRO A 329 6.86 -28.59 8.33
C PRO A 329 6.58 -29.81 7.44
N LEU A 330 7.15 -29.83 6.23
CA LEU A 330 7.10 -31.00 5.33
C LEU A 330 7.82 -32.21 5.93
N GLN A 331 8.78 -31.96 6.82
CA GLN A 331 9.54 -32.97 7.58
C GLN A 331 9.67 -32.50 9.04
N GLY A 332 9.29 -33.36 9.99
CA GLY A 332 9.42 -33.10 11.43
C GLY A 332 8.09 -32.83 12.14
N GLU A 333 8.17 -32.42 13.40
CA GLU A 333 7.02 -32.18 14.28
C GLU A 333 6.42 -30.78 14.06
N SER A 334 5.11 -30.67 14.28
CA SER A 334 4.39 -29.39 14.17
C SER A 334 4.54 -28.56 15.43
N PHE A 335 4.62 -27.24 15.29
CA PHE A 335 4.77 -26.32 16.42
C PHE A 335 4.00 -25.01 16.22
N TYR A 336 3.74 -24.28 17.31
CA TYR A 336 3.03 -23.00 17.26
C TYR A 336 4.01 -21.82 17.18
N VAL A 337 3.65 -20.83 16.37
CA VAL A 337 4.40 -19.58 16.18
C VAL A 337 3.43 -18.39 16.28
N ASP A 338 3.87 -17.26 16.81
CA ASP A 338 3.05 -16.05 16.79
C ASP A 338 2.82 -15.56 15.35
N GLU A 339 1.56 -15.29 14.99
CA GLU A 339 1.15 -14.90 13.64
C GLU A 339 1.95 -13.69 13.09
N PRO A 340 2.19 -12.61 13.86
CA PRO A 340 2.98 -11.47 13.37
C PRO A 340 4.44 -11.83 13.07
N LEU A 341 5.04 -12.75 13.84
CA LEU A 341 6.43 -13.19 13.63
C LEU A 341 6.52 -14.03 12.36
N ALA A 342 5.61 -15.00 12.19
CA ALA A 342 5.54 -15.83 10.99
C ALA A 342 5.35 -14.98 9.72
N ILE A 343 4.39 -14.05 9.73
CA ILE A 343 4.14 -13.14 8.61
C ILE A 343 5.37 -12.26 8.33
N GLY A 344 6.04 -11.76 9.38
CA GLY A 344 7.24 -10.94 9.24
C GLY A 344 8.37 -11.67 8.50
N GLU A 345 8.60 -12.95 8.83
CA GLU A 345 9.63 -13.77 8.18
C GLU A 345 9.27 -14.11 6.73
N GLU A 346 8.01 -14.48 6.45
CA GLU A 346 7.56 -14.70 5.06
C GLU A 346 7.72 -13.44 4.21
N LYS A 347 7.32 -12.29 4.76
CA LYS A 347 7.42 -11.01 4.09
C LYS A 347 8.87 -10.66 3.75
N LYS A 348 9.81 -10.80 4.70
CA LYS A 348 11.23 -10.57 4.45
C LYS A 348 11.73 -11.39 3.27
N LYS A 349 11.30 -12.65 3.14
CA LYS A 349 11.77 -13.58 2.10
C LYS A 349 11.13 -13.35 0.72
N LEU A 350 9.88 -12.90 0.67
CA LEU A 350 9.09 -12.83 -0.57
C LEU A 350 8.93 -11.42 -1.15
N GLN A 351 9.05 -10.38 -0.33
CA GLN A 351 8.90 -9.01 -0.81
C GLN A 351 10.17 -8.50 -1.51
N ASN A 352 9.99 -7.52 -2.39
CA ASN A 352 11.10 -6.83 -3.03
C ASN A 352 11.57 -5.57 -2.27
N TYR A 353 10.72 -5.03 -1.38
CA TYR A 353 11.01 -3.79 -0.66
C TYR A 353 12.36 -3.84 0.08
N GLY A 354 13.20 -2.85 -0.24
CA GLY A 354 14.45 -2.59 0.46
C GLY A 354 15.60 -3.50 0.06
N ARG A 355 15.50 -4.21 -1.07
CA ARG A 355 16.54 -5.16 -1.49
C ARG A 355 17.56 -4.56 -2.47
N ASP A 356 18.83 -4.96 -2.38
CA ASP A 356 19.41 -5.92 -1.43
C ASP A 356 19.48 -5.34 0.01
N TYR A 357 19.38 -6.15 1.06
CA TYR A 357 19.54 -5.62 2.42
C TYR A 357 21.01 -5.30 2.72
N ASP A 358 21.28 -4.30 3.56
CA ASP A 358 22.64 -4.04 4.04
C ASP A 358 23.12 -5.15 4.99
N GLU A 359 24.38 -5.09 5.42
CA GLU A 359 24.99 -6.06 6.34
C GLU A 359 24.26 -6.20 7.69
N ASN A 360 23.48 -5.17 8.08
CA ASN A 360 22.66 -5.15 9.28
C ASN A 360 21.21 -5.58 9.02
N GLY A 361 20.89 -6.01 7.79
CA GLY A 361 19.55 -6.43 7.40
C GLY A 361 18.58 -5.27 7.16
N ASN A 362 19.05 -4.03 7.08
CA ASN A 362 18.19 -2.88 6.79
C ASN A 362 17.95 -2.75 5.28
N PRO A 363 16.79 -2.19 4.88
CA PRO A 363 16.53 -1.82 3.49
C PRO A 363 17.70 -1.06 2.85
N SER A 364 18.27 -1.56 1.75
CA SER A 364 18.96 -0.66 0.83
C SER A 364 17.92 0.21 0.15
N GLY A 365 18.22 1.51 0.16
CA GLY A 365 17.34 2.52 -0.39
C GLY A 365 18.08 3.81 -0.57
N GLY A 366 17.45 4.69 -1.33
CA GLY A 366 17.93 6.03 -1.61
C GLY A 366 17.04 7.09 -0.99
N PHE A 367 17.34 8.32 -1.35
CA PHE A 367 16.47 9.46 -1.17
C PHE A 367 15.94 9.88 -2.54
N TYR A 368 14.80 10.55 -2.55
CA TYR A 368 14.24 11.12 -3.77
C TYR A 368 15.22 12.12 -4.38
N ALA A 369 15.56 11.96 -5.66
CA ALA A 369 16.59 12.72 -6.35
C ALA A 369 16.17 14.18 -6.65
N PHE A 370 14.88 14.50 -6.53
CA PHE A 370 14.32 15.82 -6.82
C PHE A 370 13.60 16.40 -5.59
N PRO A 371 14.26 16.48 -4.43
CA PRO A 371 13.64 16.90 -3.18
C PRO A 371 13.02 18.29 -3.34
N LYS A 372 11.84 18.48 -2.77
CA LYS A 372 11.12 19.76 -2.84
C LYS A 372 11.28 20.57 -1.57
N SER A 373 11.27 21.88 -1.70
CA SER A 373 10.94 22.78 -0.61
C SER A 373 9.43 22.83 -0.38
N LEU A 374 9.00 23.28 0.80
CA LEU A 374 7.59 23.37 1.15
C LEU A 374 6.79 24.28 0.20
N ASP A 375 7.42 25.33 -0.33
CA ASP A 375 6.79 26.32 -1.19
C ASP A 375 6.60 25.83 -2.63
N GLU A 376 7.38 24.83 -3.06
CA GLU A 376 7.25 24.19 -4.37
C GLU A 376 6.10 23.18 -4.45
N ILE A 377 5.54 22.77 -3.31
CA ILE A 377 4.47 21.75 -3.26
C ILE A 377 3.10 22.43 -3.22
N ASN A 378 2.27 22.17 -4.22
CA ASN A 378 0.91 22.70 -4.27
C ASN A 378 -0.01 21.91 -3.33
N MET A 379 -0.64 22.57 -2.37
CA MET A 379 -1.62 21.92 -1.49
C MET A 379 -3.02 21.92 -2.12
N TRP A 380 -3.65 20.75 -2.16
CA TRP A 380 -5.06 20.64 -2.51
C TRP A 380 -5.83 20.71 -1.20
N CYS A 381 -6.38 21.90 -0.92
CA CYS A 381 -7.12 22.20 0.30
C CYS A 381 -8.52 22.71 0.01
#